data_AF-A0A2E3QI96-F1
#
_entry.id   AF-A0A2E3QI96-F1
#
_cell.length_a   1.000
_cell.length_b   1.000
_cell.length_c   1.000
_cell.angle_alpha   90.00
_cell.angle_beta   90.00
_cell.angle_gamma   90.00
#
_symmetry.space_group_name_H-M   'P 1'
#
loop_
_entity.id
_entity.type
_entity.pdbx_description
1 polymer ?
#
loop_
_entity_poly.entity_id
_entity_poly.type
_entity_poly.pdbx_seq_one_letter_code
_entity_poly.pdbx_strand_id
1 'polypeptide(L)'
;MMNNIGKTPNLDELADKLAIKEIVHAYARGVDRADSGILKSTCWEDAEVDYGGYQGLAHPFCESLPNAIKDYKNTQHQVSNILVFLDSPKSASVESYVTAHHLRTDNTEMTYIGRYLDKMEKRSGYWKIKFRKIVMTWHQDFPSTENFEKNVSLVPISRATNNREDTSYDFLRK
;
A
#
# COMPACT_ATOMS: atom_id res chain seq x y z
N MET A 1 17.89 -5.85 -17.65
CA MET A 1 17.02 -6.21 -16.51
C MET A 1 15.92 -7.24 -16.84
N MET A 2 15.74 -7.72 -18.09
CA MET A 2 14.69 -8.68 -18.44
C MET A 2 15.16 -10.15 -18.58
N ASN A 3 16.46 -10.43 -18.44
CA ASN A 3 17.05 -11.72 -18.84
C ASN A 3 16.73 -12.92 -17.93
N ASN A 4 15.90 -12.75 -16.89
CA ASN A 4 15.58 -13.79 -15.91
C ASN A 4 14.06 -13.99 -15.72
N ILE A 5 13.20 -13.40 -16.55
CA ILE A 5 11.75 -13.65 -16.47
C ILE A 5 11.49 -15.14 -16.73
N GLY A 6 10.78 -15.79 -15.81
CA GLY A 6 10.47 -17.23 -15.88
C GLY A 6 11.58 -18.16 -15.39
N LYS A 7 12.77 -17.65 -15.03
CA LYS A 7 13.83 -18.47 -14.42
C LYS A 7 13.40 -18.90 -13.02
N THR A 8 13.59 -20.18 -12.70
CA THR A 8 13.33 -20.72 -11.36
C THR A 8 14.30 -20.09 -10.36
N PRO A 9 13.81 -19.42 -9.29
CA PRO A 9 14.66 -18.85 -8.27
C PRO A 9 15.24 -19.94 -7.36
N ASN A 10 16.38 -19.66 -6.74
CA ASN A 10 16.81 -20.46 -5.58
C ASN A 10 15.94 -20.14 -4.34
N LEU A 11 16.16 -20.86 -3.22
CA LEU A 11 15.35 -20.70 -2.01
C LEU A 11 15.48 -19.30 -1.37
N ASP A 12 16.67 -18.72 -1.36
CA ASP A 12 16.89 -17.38 -0.79
C ASP A 12 16.20 -16.31 -1.63
N GLU A 13 16.32 -16.38 -2.95
CA GLU A 13 15.63 -15.50 -3.89
C GLU A 13 14.11 -15.62 -3.79
N LEU A 14 13.59 -16.85 -3.58
CA LEU A 14 12.17 -17.09 -3.37
C LEU A 14 11.70 -16.43 -2.06
N ALA A 15 12.42 -16.63 -0.96
CA ALA A 15 12.11 -16.03 0.34
C ALA A 15 12.15 -14.50 0.27
N ASP A 16 13.17 -13.93 -0.38
CA ASP A 16 13.32 -12.48 -0.56
C ASP A 16 12.17 -11.89 -1.37
N LYS A 17 11.77 -12.54 -2.47
CA LYS A 17 10.62 -12.11 -3.28
C LYS A 17 9.30 -12.17 -2.51
N LEU A 18 9.12 -13.14 -1.61
CA LEU A 18 7.93 -13.22 -0.76
C LEU A 18 7.91 -12.09 0.26
N ALA A 19 9.03 -11.85 0.96
CA ALA A 19 9.16 -10.76 1.93
C ALA A 19 8.92 -9.39 1.28
N ILE A 20 9.46 -9.17 0.08
CA ILE A 20 9.24 -7.95 -0.70
C ILE A 20 7.76 -7.74 -1.03
N LYS A 21 7.06 -8.78 -1.48
CA LYS A 21 5.63 -8.69 -1.79
C LYS A 21 4.79 -8.40 -0.55
N GLU A 22 5.13 -8.99 0.58
CA GLU A 22 4.48 -8.72 1.85
C GLU A 22 4.58 -7.25 2.25
N ILE A 23 5.75 -6.62 2.06
CA ILE A 23 5.96 -5.18 2.31
C ILE A 23 5.02 -4.32 1.45
N VAL A 24 4.87 -4.66 0.17
CA VAL A 24 3.97 -3.92 -0.74
C VAL A 24 2.51 -3.99 -0.26
N HIS A 25 2.05 -5.18 0.15
CA HIS A 25 0.70 -5.38 0.66
C HIS A 25 0.49 -4.74 2.05
N ALA A 26 1.49 -4.85 2.94
CA ALA A 26 1.46 -4.24 4.26
C ALA A 26 1.40 -2.71 4.18
N TYR A 27 2.13 -2.10 3.23
CA TYR A 27 2.05 -0.66 2.99
C TYR A 27 0.63 -0.24 2.62
N ALA A 28 -0.01 -0.93 1.66
CA ALA A 28 -1.40 -0.67 1.25
C ALA A 28 -2.35 -0.75 2.46
N ARG A 29 -2.23 -1.80 3.29
CA ARG A 29 -2.99 -1.92 4.55
C ARG A 29 -2.72 -0.76 5.50
N GLY A 30 -1.47 -0.32 5.63
CA GLY A 30 -1.08 0.80 6.49
C GLY A 30 -1.76 2.11 6.06
N VAL A 31 -1.85 2.35 4.75
CA VAL A 31 -2.61 3.48 4.18
C VAL A 31 -4.09 3.34 4.51
N ASP A 32 -4.67 2.18 4.22
CA ASP A 32 -6.09 1.91 4.40
C ASP A 32 -6.56 2.00 5.85
N ARG A 33 -5.65 1.92 6.83
CA ARG A 33 -5.96 1.95 8.26
C ARG A 33 -5.40 3.15 9.00
N ALA A 34 -4.87 4.16 8.30
CA ALA A 34 -4.16 5.29 8.93
C ALA A 34 -3.08 4.83 9.93
N ASP A 35 -2.42 3.71 9.70
CA ASP A 35 -1.51 3.13 10.68
C ASP A 35 -0.06 3.48 10.34
N SER A 36 0.40 4.60 10.91
CA SER A 36 1.78 5.05 10.76
C SER A 36 2.80 4.03 11.27
N GLY A 37 2.43 3.16 12.22
CA GLY A 37 3.28 2.09 12.70
C GLY A 37 3.54 1.02 11.63
N ILE A 38 2.48 0.59 10.93
CA ILE A 38 2.60 -0.34 9.80
C ILE A 38 3.39 0.30 8.66
N LEU A 39 3.09 1.55 8.30
CA LEU A 39 3.79 2.24 7.23
C LEU A 39 5.28 2.39 7.53
N LYS A 40 5.65 2.86 8.73
CA LYS A 40 7.06 2.99 9.13
C LYS A 40 7.77 1.63 9.23
N SER A 41 7.07 0.53 9.52
CA SER A 41 7.69 -0.80 9.53
C SER A 41 8.12 -1.26 8.13
N THR A 42 7.41 -0.82 7.09
CA THR A 42 7.70 -1.14 5.68
C THR A 42 8.80 -0.28 5.03
N CYS A 43 9.23 0.80 5.68
CA CYS A 43 10.20 1.77 5.14
C CYS A 43 11.44 1.85 6.04
N TRP A 44 12.63 2.00 5.44
CA TRP A 44 13.79 2.44 6.21
C TRP A 44 13.58 3.88 6.73
N GLU A 45 14.21 4.22 7.86
CA GLU A 45 14.13 5.58 8.44
C GLU A 45 14.66 6.64 7.48
N ASP A 46 15.68 6.28 6.70
CA ASP A 46 16.30 7.09 5.66
C ASP A 46 15.66 6.86 4.28
N ALA A 47 14.51 6.20 4.19
CA ALA A 47 13.81 6.03 2.91
C ALA A 47 13.19 7.34 2.43
N GLU A 48 13.01 7.47 1.12
CA GLU A 48 12.38 8.63 0.49
C GLU A 48 11.15 8.23 -0.32
N VAL A 49 10.25 9.18 -0.54
CA VAL A 49 9.07 8.99 -1.38
C VAL A 49 8.89 10.17 -2.35
N ASP A 50 8.34 9.87 -3.52
CA ASP A 50 7.93 10.82 -4.54
C ASP A 50 6.45 10.58 -4.89
N TYR A 51 5.59 11.38 -4.25
CA TYR A 51 4.14 11.45 -4.48
C TYR A 51 3.76 12.66 -5.35
N GLY A 52 4.73 13.29 -6.02
CA GLY A 52 4.54 14.54 -6.74
C GLY A 52 4.41 15.75 -5.80
N GLY A 53 3.25 15.91 -5.16
CA GLY A 53 2.99 17.01 -4.21
C GLY A 53 3.82 16.92 -2.91
N TYR A 54 4.37 15.74 -2.63
CA TYR A 54 5.33 15.52 -1.55
C TYR A 54 6.53 14.74 -2.09
N GLN A 55 7.73 15.28 -1.87
CA GLN A 55 9.00 14.64 -2.18
C GLN A 55 9.94 14.80 -0.98
N GLY A 56 10.36 13.69 -0.38
CA GLY A 56 11.20 13.73 0.82
C GLY A 56 11.17 12.45 1.62
N LEU A 57 11.52 12.53 2.91
CA LEU A 57 11.64 11.38 3.79
C LEU A 57 10.31 10.64 3.98
N ALA A 58 10.36 9.32 3.91
CA ALA A 58 9.20 8.44 4.01
C ALA A 58 8.57 8.47 5.40
N HIS A 59 9.37 8.50 6.47
CA HIS A 59 8.84 8.43 7.85
C HIS A 59 7.95 9.64 8.21
N PRO A 60 8.38 10.90 7.96
CA PRO A 60 7.51 12.06 8.13
C PRO A 60 6.23 11.99 7.28
N PHE A 61 6.30 11.48 6.05
CA PHE A 61 5.12 11.23 5.23
C PHE A 61 4.19 10.19 5.86
N CYS A 62 4.73 9.08 6.38
CA CYS A 62 3.96 8.04 7.06
C CYS A 62 3.26 8.56 8.33
N GLU A 63 3.83 9.57 8.99
CA GLU A 63 3.26 10.21 10.18
C GLU A 63 2.19 11.24 9.85
N SER A 64 2.28 11.91 8.69
CA SER A 64 1.27 12.89 8.26
C SER A 64 0.05 12.22 7.63
N LEU A 65 0.21 11.03 7.05
CA LEU A 65 -0.84 10.31 6.35
C LEU A 65 -2.14 10.11 7.17
N PRO A 66 -2.11 9.73 8.46
CA PRO A 66 -3.33 9.60 9.26
C PRO A 66 -4.16 10.88 9.34
N ASN A 67 -3.52 12.06 9.25
CA ASN A 67 -4.23 13.33 9.18
C ASN A 67 -4.83 13.58 7.80
N ALA A 68 -4.09 13.25 6.73
CA ALA A 68 -4.56 13.41 5.36
C ALA A 68 -5.75 12.52 5.04
N ILE A 69 -5.84 11.31 5.62
CA ILE A 69 -6.95 10.41 5.31
C ILE A 69 -8.25 10.68 6.10
N LYS A 70 -8.27 11.68 6.99
CA LYS A 70 -9.48 12.07 7.76
C LYS A 70 -10.61 12.57 6.86
N ASP A 71 -10.29 13.08 5.68
CA ASP A 71 -11.27 13.54 4.69
C ASP A 71 -11.96 12.39 3.94
N TYR A 72 -11.61 11.14 4.27
CA TYR A 72 -12.17 9.94 3.69
C TYR A 72 -12.95 9.15 4.74
N LYS A 73 -14.15 8.69 4.37
CA LYS A 73 -14.91 7.70 5.13
C LYS A 73 -14.22 6.34 5.07
N ASN A 74 -13.67 6.00 3.92
CA ASN A 74 -12.89 4.77 3.74
C ASN A 74 -11.95 4.86 2.55
N THR A 75 -10.91 4.05 2.56
CA THR A 75 -10.02 3.84 1.41
C THR A 75 -9.60 2.38 1.32
N GLN A 76 -9.38 1.92 0.10
CA GLN A 76 -8.93 0.57 -0.19
C GLN A 76 -7.92 0.59 -1.34
N HIS A 77 -6.71 0.10 -1.07
CA HIS A 77 -5.66 -0.04 -2.06
C HIS A 77 -5.49 -1.50 -2.46
N GLN A 78 -5.79 -1.81 -3.71
CA GLN A 78 -5.59 -3.12 -4.30
C GLN A 78 -4.30 -3.10 -5.12
N VAL A 79 -3.35 -3.94 -4.74
CA VAL A 79 -2.05 -4.03 -5.42
C VAL A 79 -1.95 -5.35 -6.18
N SER A 80 -1.56 -5.28 -7.45
CA SER A 80 -1.47 -6.42 -8.37
C SER A 80 -0.22 -6.34 -9.25
N ASN A 81 -0.02 -7.34 -10.11
CA ASN A 81 1.04 -7.38 -11.13
C ASN A 81 2.44 -7.06 -10.58
N ILE A 82 2.76 -7.59 -9.38
CA ILE A 82 4.00 -7.28 -8.67
C ILE A 82 5.19 -8.01 -9.33
N LEU A 83 6.06 -7.25 -9.97
CA LEU A 83 7.31 -7.71 -10.56
C LEU A 83 8.47 -7.32 -9.64
N VAL A 84 9.22 -8.32 -9.18
CA VAL A 84 10.39 -8.14 -8.32
C VAL A 84 11.66 -8.50 -9.07
N PHE A 85 12.54 -7.52 -9.24
CA PHE A 85 13.86 -7.67 -9.84
C PHE A 85 14.89 -7.60 -8.72
N LEU A 86 15.48 -8.74 -8.35
CA LEU A 86 16.59 -8.78 -7.40
C LEU A 86 17.84 -8.27 -8.13
N ASP A 87 18.30 -7.08 -7.77
CA ASP A 87 19.46 -6.41 -8.39
C ASP A 87 20.78 -6.92 -7.75
N SER A 88 20.71 -7.37 -6.50
CA SER A 88 21.77 -8.02 -5.74
C SER A 88 21.17 -8.84 -4.58
N PRO A 89 21.98 -9.56 -3.77
CA PRO A 89 21.49 -10.21 -2.55
C PRO A 89 20.89 -9.25 -1.50
N LYS A 90 21.04 -7.93 -1.67
CA LYS A 90 20.59 -6.91 -0.71
C LYS A 90 19.81 -5.75 -1.34
N SER A 91 19.55 -5.78 -2.64
CA SER A 91 18.83 -4.69 -3.32
C SER A 91 17.86 -5.24 -4.36
N ALA A 92 16.71 -4.60 -4.49
CA ALA A 92 15.71 -4.97 -5.47
C ALA A 92 14.98 -3.75 -6.03
N SER A 93 14.53 -3.89 -7.27
CA SER A 93 13.61 -2.98 -7.94
C SER A 93 12.25 -3.66 -8.06
N VAL A 94 11.18 -2.95 -7.75
CA VAL A 94 9.82 -3.50 -7.77
C VAL A 94 8.92 -2.58 -8.56
N GLU A 95 8.13 -3.17 -9.45
CA GLU A 95 6.97 -2.53 -10.04
C GLU A 95 5.71 -3.25 -9.55
N SER A 96 4.70 -2.49 -9.14
CA SER A 96 3.39 -3.03 -8.82
C SER A 96 2.29 -2.10 -9.30
N TYR A 97 1.18 -2.68 -9.76
CA TYR A 97 0.00 -1.94 -10.19
C TYR A 97 -0.87 -1.66 -8.98
N VAL A 98 -1.45 -0.47 -8.90
CA VAL A 98 -2.36 -0.10 -7.83
C VAL A 98 -3.66 0.45 -8.39
N THR A 99 -4.77 -0.06 -7.85
CA THR A 99 -6.08 0.57 -7.93
C THR A 99 -6.47 0.99 -6.52
N ALA A 100 -6.67 2.28 -6.30
CA ALA A 100 -7.08 2.81 -5.02
C ALA A 100 -8.49 3.39 -5.12
N HIS A 101 -9.39 2.88 -4.29
CA HIS A 101 -10.74 3.40 -4.14
C HIS A 101 -10.82 4.24 -2.87
N HIS A 102 -11.49 5.37 -2.98
CA HIS A 102 -11.66 6.33 -1.90
C HIS A 102 -13.11 6.76 -1.84
N LEU A 103 -13.71 6.69 -0.66
CA LEU A 103 -15.01 7.29 -0.38
C LEU A 103 -14.78 8.50 0.51
N ARG A 104 -15.03 9.70 -0.02
CA ARG A 104 -14.83 10.97 0.69
C ARG A 104 -16.02 11.30 1.59
N THR A 105 -15.78 12.14 2.59
CA THR A 105 -16.84 12.61 3.52
C THR A 105 -17.93 13.43 2.82
N ASP A 106 -17.60 14.06 1.69
CA ASP A 106 -18.53 14.79 0.82
C ASP A 106 -19.36 13.89 -0.13
N ASN A 107 -19.32 12.57 0.06
CA ASN A 107 -19.96 11.57 -0.80
C ASN A 107 -19.42 11.52 -2.23
N THR A 108 -18.15 11.86 -2.44
CA THR A 108 -17.45 11.57 -3.71
C THR A 108 -16.76 10.20 -3.65
N GLU A 109 -17.02 9.35 -4.64
CA GLU A 109 -16.22 8.15 -4.92
C GLU A 109 -15.11 8.50 -5.91
N MET A 110 -13.88 8.23 -5.51
CA MET A 110 -12.68 8.53 -6.28
C MET A 110 -11.89 7.25 -6.51
N THR A 111 -11.47 7.03 -7.76
CA THR A 111 -10.64 5.89 -8.15
C THR A 111 -9.34 6.38 -8.77
N TYR A 112 -8.22 5.96 -8.19
CA TYR A 112 -6.89 6.16 -8.75
C TYR A 112 -6.35 4.86 -9.34
N ILE A 113 -5.75 4.96 -10.52
CA ILE A 113 -5.13 3.83 -11.20
C ILE A 113 -3.70 4.21 -11.58
N GLY A 114 -2.75 3.41 -11.11
CA GLY A 114 -1.34 3.74 -11.24
C GLY A 114 -0.39 2.59 -10.95
N ARG A 115 0.85 2.95 -10.70
CA ARG A 115 1.92 2.03 -10.32
C ARG A 115 2.72 2.59 -9.16
N TYR A 116 3.22 1.69 -8.33
CA TYR A 116 4.34 1.96 -7.43
C TYR A 116 5.62 1.47 -8.08
N LEU A 117 6.64 2.33 -8.07
CA LEU A 117 8.00 2.01 -8.47
C LEU A 117 8.88 2.09 -7.23
N ASP A 118 9.30 0.94 -6.72
CA ASP A 118 10.06 0.86 -5.48
C ASP A 118 11.52 0.47 -5.72
N LYS A 119 12.40 1.07 -4.94
CA LYS A 119 13.72 0.52 -4.61
C LYS A 119 13.65 -0.03 -3.21
N MET A 120 13.99 -1.30 -3.05
CA MET A 120 14.03 -1.97 -1.76
C MET A 120 15.45 -2.38 -1.41
N GLU A 121 15.73 -2.38 -0.11
CA GLU A 121 17.04 -2.73 0.43
C GLU A 121 16.88 -3.69 1.60
N LYS A 122 17.77 -4.69 1.66
CA LYS A 122 17.88 -5.64 2.76
C LYS A 122 18.98 -5.21 3.73
N ARG A 123 18.63 -4.97 5.00
CA ARG A 123 19.59 -4.72 6.09
C ARG A 123 19.29 -5.65 7.25
N SER A 124 20.33 -6.29 7.78
CA SER A 124 20.22 -7.20 8.93
C SER A 124 19.10 -8.25 8.81
N GLY A 125 18.89 -8.79 7.60
CA GLY A 125 17.88 -9.82 7.32
C GLY A 125 16.49 -9.29 6.94
N TYR A 126 16.22 -7.99 7.07
CA TYR A 126 14.91 -7.41 6.76
C TYR A 126 14.96 -6.63 5.45
N TRP A 127 13.97 -6.85 4.58
CA TRP A 127 13.70 -5.98 3.44
C TRP A 127 12.84 -4.80 3.89
N LYS A 128 13.08 -3.61 3.34
CA LYS A 128 12.18 -2.46 3.42
C LYS A 128 12.31 -1.60 2.18
N ILE A 129 11.30 -0.74 1.96
CA ILE A 129 11.36 0.33 0.96
C ILE A 129 12.47 1.30 1.33
N LYS A 130 13.33 1.61 0.36
CA LYS A 130 14.35 2.66 0.42
C LYS A 130 13.94 3.87 -0.43
N PHE A 131 13.20 3.65 -1.50
CA PHE A 131 12.58 4.71 -2.28
C PHE A 131 11.27 4.23 -2.90
N ARG A 132 10.23 5.08 -2.92
CA ARG A 132 8.98 4.83 -3.65
C ARG A 132 8.62 6.02 -4.53
N LYS A 133 8.31 5.77 -5.80
CA LYS A 133 7.69 6.74 -6.70
C LYS A 133 6.30 6.28 -7.12
N ILE A 134 5.34 7.20 -7.05
CA ILE A 134 3.99 6.98 -7.55
C ILE A 134 3.91 7.41 -9.01
N VAL A 135 3.39 6.52 -9.86
CA VAL A 135 3.13 6.83 -11.27
C VAL A 135 1.65 6.71 -11.53
N MET A 136 0.99 7.84 -11.70
CA MET A 136 -0.42 7.89 -12.06
C MET A 136 -0.60 7.49 -13.52
N THR A 137 -1.60 6.68 -13.82
CA THR A 137 -2.03 6.40 -15.19
C THR A 137 -3.28 7.21 -15.52
N TRP A 138 -4.32 7.11 -14.68
CA TRP A 138 -5.48 8.00 -14.71
C TRP A 138 -6.22 7.98 -13.38
N HIS A 139 -7.19 8.87 -13.22
CA HIS A 139 -8.11 8.89 -12.09
C HIS A 139 -9.51 9.30 -12.54
N GLN A 140 -10.51 9.06 -11.71
CA GLN A 140 -11.89 9.43 -11.96
C GLN A 140 -12.64 9.66 -10.65
N ASP A 141 -13.59 10.59 -10.69
CA ASP A 141 -14.46 10.94 -9.56
C ASP A 141 -15.92 10.84 -9.98
N PHE A 142 -16.75 10.27 -9.12
CA PHE A 142 -18.20 10.15 -9.31
C PHE A 142 -18.94 10.46 -8.00
N PRO A 143 -20.19 10.95 -8.07
CA PRO A 143 -21.06 10.97 -6.89
C PRO A 143 -21.26 9.55 -6.36
N SER A 144 -21.05 9.36 -5.05
CA SER A 144 -21.27 8.08 -4.41
C SER A 144 -22.75 7.72 -4.42
N THR A 145 -23.02 6.43 -4.63
CA THR A 145 -24.36 5.86 -4.50
C THR A 145 -24.46 4.92 -3.29
N GLU A 146 -23.47 4.97 -2.40
CA GLU A 146 -23.44 4.19 -1.16
C GLU A 146 -24.72 4.39 -0.35
N ASN A 147 -25.37 3.28 -0.03
CA ASN A 147 -26.52 3.26 0.85
C ASN A 147 -26.63 1.88 1.50
N PHE A 148 -26.04 1.73 2.69
CA PHE A 148 -26.11 0.48 3.47
C PHE A 148 -27.53 0.07 3.88
N GLU A 149 -28.46 1.01 4.00
CA GLU A 149 -29.83 0.73 4.46
C GLU A 149 -30.72 0.19 3.33
N LYS A 150 -30.38 0.49 2.07
CA LYS A 150 -31.13 0.04 0.89
C LYS A 150 -31.13 -1.49 0.74
N ASN A 151 -30.16 -2.18 1.33
CA ASN A 151 -30.10 -3.64 1.33
C ASN A 151 -30.06 -4.19 2.76
N VAL A 152 -31.25 -4.49 3.30
CA VAL A 152 -31.45 -4.98 4.67
C VAL A 152 -30.58 -6.20 5.00
N SER A 153 -30.29 -7.06 4.01
CA SER A 153 -29.45 -8.25 4.21
C SER A 153 -27.98 -7.94 4.50
N LEU A 154 -27.49 -6.75 4.10
CA LEU A 154 -26.12 -6.31 4.35
C LEU A 154 -25.95 -5.55 5.67
N VAL A 155 -27.04 -5.07 6.26
CA VAL A 155 -27.03 -4.29 7.50
C VAL A 155 -26.31 -5.00 8.67
N PRO A 156 -26.46 -6.33 8.88
CA PRO A 156 -25.76 -7.02 9.96
C PRO A 156 -24.25 -7.23 9.74
N ILE A 157 -23.73 -6.94 8.54
CA ILE A 157 -22.31 -7.17 8.23
C ILE A 157 -21.48 -6.05 8.86
N SER A 158 -20.39 -6.44 9.55
CA SER A 158 -19.42 -5.50 10.13
C SER A 158 -18.87 -4.56 9.06
N ARG A 159 -18.76 -3.27 9.42
CA ARG A 159 -18.22 -2.25 8.53
C ARG A 159 -16.71 -2.13 8.73
N ALA A 160 -15.98 -1.99 7.64
CA ALA A 160 -14.57 -1.62 7.69
C ALA A 160 -14.43 -0.17 8.14
N THR A 161 -13.40 0.11 8.93
CA THR A 161 -13.01 1.49 9.26
C THR A 161 -11.62 1.76 8.69
N ASN A 162 -11.29 3.03 8.51
CA ASN A 162 -9.98 3.47 8.03
C ASN A 162 -9.01 3.78 9.17
N ASN A 163 -9.21 3.18 10.35
CA ASN A 163 -8.44 3.47 11.56
C ASN A 163 -8.18 2.19 12.38
N ARG A 164 -7.67 2.34 13.61
CA ARG A 164 -7.38 1.21 14.53
C ARG A 164 -8.61 0.51 15.11
N GLU A 165 -9.82 1.02 14.87
CA GLU A 165 -11.08 0.40 15.27
C GLU A 165 -11.55 -0.65 14.26
N ASP A 166 -10.83 -0.83 13.15
CA ASP A 166 -11.19 -1.81 12.13
C ASP A 166 -11.11 -3.23 12.71
N THR A 167 -12.14 -4.02 12.43
CA THR A 167 -12.30 -5.38 12.99
C THR A 167 -11.10 -6.30 12.76
N SER A 168 -10.30 -6.05 11.72
CA SER A 168 -9.11 -6.84 11.45
C SER A 168 -8.05 -6.75 12.55
N TYR A 169 -8.00 -5.65 13.32
CA TYR A 169 -7.03 -5.52 14.41
C TYR A 169 -7.34 -6.47 15.56
N ASP A 170 -8.60 -6.75 15.86
CA ASP A 170 -8.96 -7.71 16.91
C ASP A 170 -8.97 -9.13 16.36
N PHE A 171 -9.46 -9.33 15.13
CA PHE A 171 -9.56 -10.65 14.52
C PHE A 171 -8.19 -11.29 14.20
N LEU A 172 -7.18 -10.50 13.80
CA LEU A 172 -5.86 -11.00 13.45
C LEU A 172 -4.88 -11.06 14.62
N ARG A 173 -5.26 -10.60 15.82
CA ARG A 173 -4.45 -10.81 17.03
C ARG A 173 -4.45 -12.31 17.35
N LYS A 174 -3.25 -12.88 17.49
CA LYS A 174 -3.05 -14.18 18.15
C LYS A 174 -2.87 -13.96 19.65
#